data_AF-A0A2W4PNY8-F1
#
_entry.id   AF-A0A2W4PNY8-F1
#
_cell.length_a   1.000
_cell.length_b   1.000
_cell.length_c   1.000
_cell.angle_alpha   90.00
_cell.angle_beta   90.00
_cell.angle_gamma   90.00
#
_symmetry.space_group_name_H-M   'P 1'
#
loop_
_entity.id
_entity.type
_entity.pdbx_description
1 polymer ?
#
loop_
_entity_poly.entity_id
_entity_poly.type
_entity_poly.pdbx_seq_one_letter_code
_entity_poly.pdbx_strand_id
1 'polypeptide(L)'
;MAAVWRLEEFSTSYHGFTTLYQCEALESKVARILRTLGAHESARVRASGCELNRPSRTIFLRITAATPVPATAENLERDPAEKSRQELLDRLGVKRDFDPDEQFLAEWRTFALARQRALRLEPGDCELLEHLRDRVFPKLGIEVVHDDVRCSPGHVPMSTPRLDVRALVKAPTPDEAPAKSE
;
A
#
# COMPACT_ATOMS: atom_id res chain seq x y z
N MET A 1 9.40 5.66 -17.36
CA MET A 1 9.51 4.29 -17.92
C MET A 1 8.11 3.72 -18.14
N ALA A 2 7.94 2.72 -19.00
CA ALA A 2 6.65 2.05 -19.16
C ALA A 2 6.38 1.11 -17.97
N ALA A 3 5.15 1.12 -17.47
CA ALA A 3 4.68 0.27 -16.38
C ALA A 3 3.29 -0.28 -16.68
N VAL A 4 2.96 -1.39 -16.02
CA VAL A 4 1.63 -2.02 -16.04
C VAL A 4 1.13 -2.19 -14.61
N TRP A 5 -0.18 -2.37 -14.46
CA TRP A 5 -0.79 -2.65 -13.16
C TRP A 5 -0.61 -4.12 -12.78
N ARG A 6 0.01 -4.37 -11.63
CA ARG A 6 0.07 -5.70 -11.01
C ARG A 6 -0.89 -5.76 -9.83
N LEU A 7 -1.89 -6.64 -9.94
CA LEU A 7 -2.85 -6.92 -8.88
C LEU A 7 -2.24 -7.92 -7.89
N GLU A 8 -2.27 -7.56 -6.61
CA GLU A 8 -1.84 -8.41 -5.51
C GLU A 8 -2.99 -8.56 -4.51
N GLU A 9 -3.32 -9.80 -4.16
CA GLU A 9 -4.26 -10.12 -3.09
C GLU A 9 -3.58 -11.00 -2.05
N PHE A 10 -3.52 -10.52 -0.81
CA PHE A 10 -2.93 -11.29 0.28
C PHE A 10 -3.53 -10.96 1.63
N SER A 11 -3.36 -11.89 2.57
CA SER A 11 -3.75 -11.72 3.96
C SER A 11 -2.51 -11.58 4.86
N THR A 12 -2.64 -10.78 5.91
CA THR A 12 -1.62 -10.56 6.95
C THR A 12 -2.29 -10.22 8.28
N SER A 13 -1.55 -10.25 9.39
CA SER A 13 -2.06 -9.90 10.72
C SER A 13 -1.27 -8.76 11.33
N TYR A 14 -1.97 -7.65 11.63
CA TYR A 14 -1.44 -6.55 12.41
C TYR A 14 -1.51 -6.89 13.89
N HIS A 15 -0.43 -6.61 14.62
CA HIS A 15 -0.33 -6.76 16.06
C HIS A 15 0.13 -5.45 16.70
N GLY A 16 -0.78 -4.76 17.39
CA GLY A 16 -0.50 -3.51 18.10
C GLY A 16 -0.16 -3.78 19.56
N PHE A 17 1.03 -3.33 19.99
CA PHE A 17 1.42 -3.35 21.41
C PHE A 17 1.20 -2.00 22.08
N THR A 18 1.49 -0.90 21.38
CA THR A 18 1.38 0.46 21.89
C THR A 18 0.11 1.15 21.40
N THR A 19 -0.17 1.06 20.09
CA THR A 19 -1.39 1.64 19.49
C THR A 19 -2.38 0.56 19.09
N LEU A 20 -3.62 0.71 19.55
CA LEU A 20 -4.74 -0.12 19.16
C LEU A 20 -5.57 0.62 18.12
N TYR A 21 -6.00 -0.09 17.08
CA TYR A 21 -6.87 0.48 16.06
C TYR A 21 -8.26 -0.15 16.14
N GLN A 22 -9.25 0.64 15.74
CA GLN A 22 -10.51 0.11 15.24
C GLN A 22 -10.31 -0.39 13.80
N CYS A 23 -11.08 -1.38 13.38
CA CYS A 23 -10.92 -1.99 12.05
C CYS A 23 -11.04 -0.94 10.94
N GLU A 24 -12.08 -0.11 10.98
CA GLU A 24 -12.30 0.95 9.98
C GLU A 24 -11.17 2.00 9.93
N ALA A 25 -10.60 2.34 11.09
CA ALA A 25 -9.50 3.28 11.19
C ALA A 25 -8.22 2.71 10.58
N LEU A 26 -7.92 1.43 10.84
CA LEU A 26 -6.77 0.74 10.27
C LEU A 26 -6.93 0.55 8.75
N GLU A 27 -8.11 0.12 8.29
CA GLU A 27 -8.42 0.01 6.85
C GLU A 27 -8.15 1.34 6.13
N SER A 28 -8.72 2.41 6.66
CA SER A 28 -8.60 3.75 6.08
C SER A 28 -7.16 4.26 6.08
N LYS A 29 -6.40 4.00 7.14
CA LYS A 29 -5.00 4.42 7.25
C LYS A 29 -4.11 3.63 6.29
N VAL A 30 -4.22 2.29 6.25
CA VAL A 30 -3.45 1.44 5.32
C VAL A 30 -3.80 1.75 3.87
N ALA A 31 -5.08 1.83 3.51
CA ALA A 31 -5.49 2.15 2.13
C ALA A 31 -4.98 3.51 1.65
N ARG A 32 -4.85 4.49 2.56
CA ARG A 32 -4.29 5.81 2.26
C ARG A 32 -2.78 5.75 2.04
N ILE A 33 -2.07 4.96 2.84
CA ILE A 33 -0.63 4.72 2.65
C ILE A 33 -0.38 4.08 1.30
N LEU A 34 -1.10 3.00 0.96
CA LEU A 34 -0.94 2.31 -0.32
C LEU A 34 -1.18 3.23 -1.52
N ARG A 35 -2.27 4.01 -1.50
CA ARG A 35 -2.56 4.98 -2.57
C ARG A 35 -1.51 6.09 -2.69
N THR A 36 -0.99 6.58 -1.55
CA THR A 36 0.10 7.57 -1.55
C THR A 36 1.37 7.01 -2.20
N LEU A 37 1.61 5.71 -2.02
CA LEU A 37 2.74 4.98 -2.58
C LEU A 37 2.53 4.49 -4.02
N GLY A 38 1.46 4.92 -4.68
CA GLY A 38 1.20 4.65 -6.10
C GLY A 38 0.24 3.51 -6.38
N ALA A 39 -0.33 2.87 -5.35
CA ALA A 39 -1.41 1.91 -5.59
C ALA A 39 -2.60 2.59 -6.24
N HIS A 40 -3.27 1.87 -7.15
CA HIS A 40 -4.46 2.34 -7.84
C HIS A 40 -5.56 2.77 -6.85
N GLU A 41 -6.44 3.68 -7.26
CA GLU A 41 -7.51 4.20 -6.41
C GLU A 41 -8.49 3.12 -5.93
N SER A 42 -8.57 2.01 -6.67
CA SER A 42 -9.36 0.83 -6.33
C SER A 42 -8.76 -0.06 -5.25
N ALA A 43 -7.58 0.27 -4.70
CA ALA A 43 -6.96 -0.50 -3.62
C ALA A 43 -7.91 -0.62 -2.42
N ARG A 44 -8.20 -1.86 -2.02
CA ARG A 44 -9.11 -2.19 -0.90
C ARG A 44 -8.35 -2.86 0.23
N VAL A 45 -8.66 -2.44 1.45
CA VAL A 45 -8.18 -3.08 2.67
C VAL A 45 -9.41 -3.47 3.48
N ARG A 46 -9.47 -4.73 3.92
CA ARG A 46 -10.52 -5.24 4.79
C ARG A 46 -9.89 -5.75 6.07
N ALA A 47 -10.37 -5.25 7.21
CA ALA A 47 -9.94 -5.64 8.53
C ALA A 47 -11.02 -6.50 9.20
N SER A 48 -10.59 -7.49 9.96
CA SER A 48 -11.47 -8.31 10.81
C SER A 48 -10.79 -8.66 12.13
N GLY A 49 -11.57 -9.14 13.11
CA GLY A 49 -11.08 -9.40 14.47
C GLY A 49 -11.30 -8.24 15.45
N CYS A 50 -12.03 -7.19 15.06
CA CYS A 50 -12.50 -6.15 15.98
C CYS A 50 -13.92 -6.47 16.44
N GLU A 51 -14.08 -6.93 17.68
CA GLU A 51 -15.41 -7.16 18.27
C GLU A 51 -16.17 -5.84 18.37
N LEU A 52 -17.30 -5.72 17.67
CA LEU A 52 -18.12 -4.50 17.63
C LEU A 52 -17.31 -3.24 17.28
N ASN A 53 -16.31 -3.37 16.39
CA ASN A 53 -15.37 -2.31 16.00
C ASN A 53 -14.59 -1.68 17.18
N ARG A 54 -14.45 -2.39 18.29
CA ARG A 54 -13.61 -1.94 19.41
C ARG A 54 -12.13 -1.96 19.02
N PRO A 55 -11.30 -1.10 19.64
CA PRO A 55 -9.86 -1.17 19.46
C PRO A 55 -9.32 -2.56 19.81
N SER A 56 -8.65 -3.19 18.85
CA SER A 56 -8.12 -4.56 18.96
C SER A 56 -6.61 -4.58 18.86
N ARG A 57 -5.99 -5.49 19.62
CA ARG A 57 -4.54 -5.77 19.53
C ARG A 57 -4.19 -6.52 18.26
N THR A 58 -4.98 -7.53 17.92
CA THR A 58 -4.77 -8.36 16.74
C THR A 58 -5.87 -8.08 15.74
N ILE A 59 -5.48 -7.66 14.53
CA ILE A 59 -6.41 -7.36 13.45
C ILE A 59 -5.93 -8.09 12.19
N PHE A 60 -6.80 -8.88 11.59
CA PHE A 60 -6.51 -9.57 10.35
C PHE A 60 -6.83 -8.67 9.17
N LEU A 61 -5.87 -8.49 8.27
CA LEU A 61 -6.00 -7.65 7.09
C LEU A 61 -6.03 -8.53 5.84
N ARG A 62 -7.03 -8.32 5.00
CA ARG A 62 -7.03 -8.75 3.59
C ARG A 62 -6.82 -7.51 2.73
N ILE A 63 -5.73 -7.51 1.97
CA ILE A 63 -5.32 -6.39 1.12
C ILE A 63 -5.45 -6.83 -0.33
N THR A 64 -6.13 -6.02 -1.13
CA THR A 64 -6.23 -6.14 -2.58
C THR A 64 -5.76 -4.82 -3.17
N ALA A 65 -4.61 -4.80 -3.83
CA ALA A 65 -4.05 -3.57 -4.36
C ALA A 65 -3.44 -3.82 -5.74
N ALA A 66 -3.71 -2.91 -6.67
CA ALA A 66 -2.98 -2.83 -7.92
C ALA A 66 -1.86 -1.81 -7.78
N THR A 67 -0.63 -2.21 -8.09
CA THR A 67 0.56 -1.33 -8.01
C THR A 67 1.32 -1.32 -9.33
N PRO A 68 1.96 -0.20 -9.71
CA PRO A 68 2.75 -0.13 -10.93
C PRO A 68 3.98 -1.01 -10.81
N VAL A 69 4.21 -1.85 -11.81
CA VAL A 69 5.47 -2.58 -11.99
C VAL A 69 6.06 -2.25 -13.36
N PRO A 70 7.40 -2.26 -13.52
CA PRO A 70 8.00 -2.04 -14.83
C PRO A 70 7.46 -3.03 -15.86
N ALA A 71 7.15 -2.57 -17.08
CA ALA A 71 6.63 -3.41 -18.16
C ALA A 71 7.72 -4.31 -18.78
N THR A 72 8.36 -5.17 -17.96
CA THR A 72 9.29 -6.21 -18.39
C THR A 72 8.52 -7.39 -18.98
N ALA A 73 9.17 -8.22 -19.81
CA ALA A 73 8.56 -9.44 -20.34
C ALA A 73 7.95 -10.31 -19.21
N GLU A 74 8.66 -10.44 -18.09
CA GLU A 74 8.19 -11.15 -16.89
C GLU A 74 6.92 -10.56 -16.30
N ASN A 75 6.83 -9.22 -16.15
CA ASN A 75 5.64 -8.59 -15.56
C ASN A 75 4.44 -8.54 -16.52
N LEU A 76 4.68 -8.65 -17.84
CA LEU A 76 3.63 -8.79 -18.85
C LEU A 76 3.08 -10.22 -18.90
N GLU A 77 3.92 -11.22 -18.58
CA GLU A 77 3.51 -12.61 -18.47
C GLU A 77 2.77 -12.86 -17.16
N ARG A 78 1.44 -12.74 -17.19
CA ARG A 78 0.63 -13.02 -16.00
C ARG A 78 0.61 -14.49 -15.60
N ASP A 79 0.52 -14.70 -14.29
CA ASP A 79 0.25 -16.01 -13.69
C ASP A 79 -1.04 -16.63 -14.29
N PRO A 80 -1.01 -17.92 -14.66
CA PRO A 80 -2.20 -18.63 -15.16
C PRO A 80 -3.42 -18.52 -14.24
N ALA A 81 -3.23 -18.53 -12.92
CA ALA A 81 -4.32 -18.41 -11.95
C ALA A 81 -5.00 -17.04 -12.03
N GLU A 82 -4.23 -15.96 -12.21
CA GLU A 82 -4.75 -14.62 -12.41
C GLU A 82 -5.53 -14.51 -13.72
N LYS A 83 -5.03 -15.12 -14.81
CA LYS A 83 -5.76 -15.18 -16.09
C LYS A 83 -7.10 -15.90 -15.94
N SER A 84 -7.12 -17.09 -15.32
CA SER A 84 -8.36 -17.84 -15.10
C SER A 84 -9.35 -17.09 -14.21
N ARG A 85 -8.87 -16.42 -13.16
CA ARG A 85 -9.70 -15.56 -12.32
C ARG A 85 -10.30 -14.41 -13.14
N GLN A 86 -9.50 -13.77 -13.99
CA GLN A 86 -9.94 -12.66 -14.83
C GLN A 86 -11.03 -13.11 -15.82
N GLU A 87 -10.84 -14.25 -16.48
CA GLU A 87 -11.84 -14.83 -17.39
C GLU A 87 -13.17 -15.11 -16.67
N LEU A 88 -13.12 -15.60 -15.43
CA LEU A 88 -14.31 -15.83 -14.60
C LEU A 88 -15.03 -14.52 -14.26
N LEU A 89 -14.28 -13.47 -13.89
CA LEU A 89 -14.86 -12.15 -13.60
C LEU A 89 -15.53 -11.53 -14.83
N ASP A 90 -14.91 -11.67 -16.00
CA ASP A 90 -15.47 -11.18 -17.27
C ASP A 90 -16.76 -11.90 -17.63
N ARG A 91 -16.83 -13.23 -17.42
CA ARG A 91 -18.06 -14.02 -17.63
C ARG A 91 -19.19 -13.62 -16.69
N LEU A 92 -18.86 -13.17 -15.48
CA LEU A 92 -19.82 -12.69 -14.50
C LEU A 92 -20.24 -11.22 -14.74
N GLY A 93 -19.68 -10.55 -15.75
CA GLY A 93 -19.97 -9.15 -16.06
C GLY A 93 -19.51 -8.18 -14.97
N VAL A 94 -18.53 -8.58 -14.15
CA VAL A 94 -17.99 -7.73 -13.10
C VAL A 94 -17.14 -6.64 -13.75
N LYS A 95 -17.57 -5.37 -13.65
CA LYS A 95 -16.80 -4.23 -14.13
C LYS A 95 -15.47 -4.13 -13.40
N ARG A 96 -14.40 -3.95 -14.16
CA ARG A 96 -13.05 -3.70 -13.63
C ARG A 96 -12.88 -2.22 -13.33
N ASP A 97 -12.16 -1.92 -12.26
CA ASP A 97 -11.81 -0.55 -11.88
C ASP A 97 -10.59 -0.02 -12.67
N PHE A 98 -9.80 -0.90 -13.30
CA PHE A 98 -8.64 -0.56 -14.14
C PHE A 98 -8.41 -1.62 -15.22
N ASP A 99 -7.68 -1.26 -16.29
CA ASP A 99 -7.23 -2.20 -17.30
C ASP A 99 -5.82 -2.72 -16.94
N PRO A 100 -5.67 -4.01 -16.61
CA PRO A 100 -4.37 -4.56 -16.23
C PRO A 100 -3.37 -4.66 -17.40
N ASP A 101 -3.82 -4.52 -18.66
CA ASP A 101 -2.95 -4.45 -19.83
C ASP A 101 -2.60 -2.99 -20.23
N GLU A 102 -3.16 -2.00 -19.53
CA GLU A 102 -2.82 -0.59 -19.74
C GLU A 102 -1.35 -0.36 -19.42
N GLN A 103 -0.59 0.03 -20.44
CA GLN A 103 0.75 0.56 -20.25
C GLN A 103 0.70 2.07 -20.05
N PHE A 104 1.39 2.54 -19.03
CA PHE A 104 1.48 3.96 -18.73
C PHE A 104 2.91 4.38 -18.37
N LEU A 105 3.18 5.68 -18.49
CA LEU A 105 4.44 6.24 -18.01
C LEU A 105 4.43 6.27 -16.48
N ALA A 106 5.48 5.71 -15.89
CA ALA A 106 5.72 5.69 -14.47
C ALA A 106 7.15 6.16 -14.14
N GLU A 107 7.33 6.61 -12.91
CA GLU A 107 8.60 7.06 -12.37
C GLU A 107 8.82 6.49 -10.96
N TRP A 108 10.08 6.23 -10.62
CA TRP A 108 10.46 5.86 -9.27
C TRP A 108 10.46 7.11 -8.39
N ARG A 109 9.67 7.09 -7.33
CA ARG A 109 9.60 8.19 -6.36
C ARG A 109 9.97 7.69 -4.97
N THR A 110 10.78 8.49 -4.28
CA THR A 110 11.12 8.25 -2.86
C THR A 110 10.18 9.05 -1.96
N PHE A 111 9.68 8.39 -0.93
CA PHE A 111 8.73 8.94 0.03
C PHE A 111 9.32 8.84 1.43
N ALA A 112 9.57 9.98 2.06
CA ALA A 112 9.76 10.01 3.51
C ALA A 112 8.38 9.96 4.18
N LEU A 113 7.96 8.79 4.66
CA LEU A 113 6.57 8.55 5.09
C LEU A 113 6.15 9.52 6.21
N ALA A 114 7.00 9.73 7.21
CA ALA A 114 6.74 10.65 8.31
C ALA A 114 6.53 12.12 7.85
N ARG A 115 7.02 12.50 6.66
CA ARG A 115 6.84 13.85 6.09
C ARG A 115 5.58 13.98 5.23
N GLN A 116 4.91 12.86 4.92
CA GLN A 116 3.69 12.88 4.11
C GLN A 116 2.49 13.30 4.97
N ARG A 117 2.10 14.57 4.88
CA ARG A 117 0.94 15.13 5.63
C ARG A 117 -0.34 14.34 5.40
N ALA A 118 -0.52 13.77 4.20
CA ALA A 118 -1.67 12.95 3.86
C ALA A 118 -1.79 11.71 4.75
N LEU A 119 -0.67 11.13 5.18
CA LEU A 119 -0.66 9.87 5.95
C LEU A 119 -1.03 10.05 7.42
N ARG A 120 -0.91 11.26 7.96
CA ARG A 120 -1.17 11.58 9.37
C ARG A 120 -0.53 10.56 10.32
N LEU A 121 0.77 10.33 10.12
CA LEU A 121 1.52 9.39 10.95
C LEU A 121 1.85 10.02 12.30
N GLU A 122 1.48 9.29 13.34
CA GLU A 122 1.67 9.67 14.74
C GLU A 122 2.83 8.88 15.36
N PRO A 123 3.43 9.35 16.46
CA PRO A 123 4.48 8.58 17.15
C PRO A 123 4.03 7.17 17.55
N GLY A 124 2.73 6.99 17.84
CA GLY A 124 2.13 5.70 18.14
C GLY A 124 2.02 4.74 16.94
N ASP A 125 2.20 5.20 15.70
CA ASP A 125 2.08 4.34 14.50
C ASP A 125 3.33 3.48 14.25
N CYS A 126 4.20 3.29 15.24
CA CYS A 126 5.43 2.50 15.09
C CYS A 126 5.13 1.07 14.62
N GLU A 127 4.29 0.35 15.35
CA GLU A 127 3.96 -1.05 15.02
C GLU A 127 3.26 -1.16 13.67
N LEU A 128 2.53 -0.13 13.26
CA LEU A 128 1.93 -0.06 11.92
C LEU A 128 3.02 0.03 10.86
N LEU A 129 3.99 0.94 11.01
CA LEU A 129 5.09 1.11 10.07
C LEU A 129 5.97 -0.15 9.99
N GLU A 130 6.26 -0.76 11.14
CA GLU A 130 6.98 -2.05 11.21
C GLU A 130 6.21 -3.15 10.47
N HIS A 131 4.91 -3.28 10.73
CA HIS A 131 4.07 -4.25 10.05
C HIS A 131 4.05 -4.06 8.52
N LEU A 132 3.90 -2.81 8.06
CA LEU A 132 3.88 -2.49 6.64
C LEU A 132 5.22 -2.81 5.97
N ARG A 133 6.33 -2.41 6.60
CA ARG A 133 7.70 -2.72 6.17
C ARG A 133 7.89 -4.22 5.97
N ASP A 134 7.47 -5.03 6.93
CA ASP A 134 7.84 -6.45 6.97
C ASP A 134 6.86 -7.36 6.20
N ARG A 135 5.59 -6.97 6.09
CA ARG A 135 4.53 -7.87 5.61
C ARG A 135 3.77 -7.37 4.38
N VAL A 136 3.81 -6.07 4.10
CA VAL A 136 3.01 -5.46 3.03
C VAL A 136 3.88 -4.96 1.88
N PHE A 137 4.89 -4.12 2.16
CA PHE A 137 5.73 -3.51 1.12
C PHE A 137 6.48 -4.51 0.22
N PRO A 138 7.06 -5.62 0.74
CA PRO A 138 7.75 -6.59 -0.10
C PRO A 138 6.84 -7.27 -1.14
N LYS A 139 5.54 -7.36 -0.87
CA LYS A 139 4.56 -7.95 -1.78
C LYS A 139 4.10 -7.00 -2.88
N LEU A 140 4.34 -5.70 -2.71
CA LEU A 140 3.84 -4.65 -3.59
C LEU A 140 4.95 -3.97 -4.40
N GLY A 141 6.16 -4.55 -4.44
CA GLY A 141 7.30 -3.95 -5.13
C GLY A 141 7.76 -2.61 -4.55
N ILE A 142 7.45 -2.35 -3.27
CA ILE A 142 7.87 -1.15 -2.56
C ILE A 142 9.19 -1.46 -1.84
N GLU A 143 10.20 -0.66 -2.13
CA GLU A 143 11.56 -0.86 -1.62
C GLU A 143 11.83 0.06 -0.43
N VAL A 144 12.46 -0.46 0.61
CA VAL A 144 12.89 0.35 1.76
C VAL A 144 14.24 1.01 1.43
N VAL A 145 14.30 2.34 1.53
CA VAL A 145 15.51 3.14 1.29
C VAL A 145 16.20 3.50 2.60
N HIS A 146 15.42 3.83 3.62
CA HIS A 146 15.90 4.14 4.97
C HIS A 146 14.92 3.62 6.01
N ASP A 147 15.44 3.04 7.09
CA ASP A 147 14.65 2.43 8.15
C ASP A 147 15.27 2.67 9.52
N ASP A 148 14.61 3.48 10.33
CA ASP A 148 14.89 3.64 11.77
C ASP A 148 13.76 3.08 12.66
N VAL A 149 12.82 2.33 12.07
CA VAL A 149 11.66 1.82 12.79
C VAL A 149 12.14 0.77 13.80
N ARG A 150 12.03 1.12 15.08
CA ARG A 150 12.39 0.29 16.24
C ARG A 150 11.25 0.36 17.25
N CYS A 151 10.35 -0.62 17.20
CA CYS A 151 9.19 -0.64 18.07
C CYS A 151 9.49 -1.49 19.31
N SER A 152 9.29 -0.89 20.48
CA SER A 152 9.41 -1.58 21.77
C SER A 152 8.01 -1.67 22.39
N PRO A 153 7.54 -2.87 22.78
CA PRO A 153 6.21 -3.03 23.34
C PRO A 153 5.93 -2.04 24.48
N GLY A 154 4.81 -1.33 24.40
CA GLY A 154 4.34 -0.40 25.44
C GLY A 154 5.09 0.93 25.50
N HIS A 155 5.98 1.23 24.55
CA HIS A 155 6.74 2.46 24.51
C HIS A 155 6.41 3.28 23.27
N VAL A 156 5.84 4.48 23.47
CA VAL A 156 5.66 5.45 22.38
C VAL A 156 6.98 6.21 22.17
N PRO A 157 7.58 6.18 20.97
CA PRO A 157 8.78 6.98 20.69
C PRO A 157 8.48 8.48 20.79
N MET A 158 9.49 9.30 21.11
CA MET A 158 9.31 10.76 21.19
C MET A 158 9.01 11.41 19.83
N SER A 159 9.42 10.77 18.73
CA SER A 159 9.20 11.22 17.36
C SER A 159 8.55 10.12 16.53
N THR A 160 7.81 10.52 15.48
CA THR A 160 7.33 9.58 14.48
C THR A 160 8.51 8.83 13.85
N PRO A 161 8.47 7.49 13.79
CA PRO A 161 9.52 6.71 13.15
C PRO A 161 9.70 7.10 11.69
N ARG A 162 10.95 7.18 11.24
CA ARG A 162 11.35 7.48 9.88
C ARG A 162 11.52 6.18 9.08
N LEU A 163 10.57 5.99 8.19
CA LEU A 163 10.65 4.99 7.13
C LEU A 163 10.61 5.73 5.79
N ASP A 164 11.71 5.67 5.04
CA ASP A 164 11.77 6.20 3.68
C ASP A 164 11.69 5.02 2.70
N VAL A 165 10.76 5.09 1.75
CA VAL A 165 10.52 4.02 0.78
C VAL A 165 10.58 4.54 -0.65
N ARG A 166 10.90 3.67 -1.60
CA ARG A 166 10.86 3.93 -3.03
C ARG A 166 9.79 3.05 -3.65
N ALA A 167 8.88 3.68 -4.40
CA ALA A 167 7.81 2.99 -5.09
C ALA A 167 7.67 3.55 -6.50
N LEU A 168 7.20 2.70 -7.42
CA LEU A 168 6.90 3.11 -8.79
C LEU A 168 5.51 3.74 -8.80
N VAL A 169 5.39 4.95 -9.35
CA VAL A 169 4.12 5.68 -9.42
C VAL A 169 3.82 6.11 -10.84
N LYS A 170 2.54 6.19 -11.21
CA LYS A 170 2.12 6.80 -12.48
C LYS A 170 2.69 8.23 -12.53
N ALA A 171 3.42 8.53 -13.61
CA ALA A 171 4.01 9.83 -13.79
C ALA A 171 2.89 10.88 -13.96
N PRO A 172 3.03 12.08 -13.37
CA PRO A 172 2.06 13.15 -13.59
C PRO A 172 1.98 13.45 -15.08
N THR A 173 0.76 13.69 -15.57
CA THR A 173 0.60 14.19 -16.94
C THR A 173 1.21 15.60 -17.03
N PRO A 174 1.67 16.06 -18.22
CA PRO A 174 2.26 17.39 -18.35
C PRO A 174 1.40 18.56 -17.84
N ASP A 175 0.08 18.36 -17.73
CA ASP A 175 -0.89 19.32 -17.18
C ASP A 175 -0.97 19.32 -15.63
N GLU A 176 -0.51 18.25 -14.98
CA GLU A 176 -0.55 18.06 -13.51
C GLU A 176 0.81 18.30 -12.83
N ALA A 177 1.85 18.63 -13.59
CA ALA A 177 3.15 18.95 -13.03
C ALA A 177 3.05 20.20 -12.14
N PRO A 178 3.42 20.14 -10.84
CA PRO A 178 3.42 21.32 -10.00
C PRO A 178 4.41 22.34 -10.57
N ALA A 179 3.96 23.57 -10.77
CA ALA A 179 4.83 24.70 -11.08
C ALA A 179 5.98 24.71 -10.07
N LYS A 180 7.22 24.62 -10.56
CA LYS A 180 8.42 24.71 -9.74
C LYS A 180 8.33 25.98 -8.90
N SER A 181 8.22 25.83 -7.58
CA SER A 181 8.48 26.93 -6.64
C SER A 181 9.98 27.17 -6.64
N GLU A 182 10.38 28.30 -7.22
CA GLU A 182 11.73 28.88 -7.13
C GLU A 182 11.90 29.64 -5.81
#